data_AF-A0A523Q3P3-F1
#
_entry.id   AF-A0A523Q3P3-F1
#
_cell.length_a   1.000
_cell.length_b   1.000
_cell.length_c   1.000
_cell.angle_alpha   90.00
_cell.angle_beta   90.00
_cell.angle_gamma   90.00
#
_symmetry.space_group_name_H-M   'P 1'
#
loop_
_entity.id
_entity.type
_entity.pdbx_description
1 polymer ?
#
loop_
_entity_poly.entity_id
_entity_poly.type
_entity_poly.pdbx_seq_one_letter_code
_entity_poly.pdbx_strand_id
1 'polypeptide(L)'
;MKALDIFANLQTDQGQPLVGTVVQLECFSLQAADWVVMGEGKTEAQGQLRIRVEMPLSDEATAPQVRLTLAAAPAQRVLAEGGRISYVPRTGLLSIDFGTLTTLAQPVPLQPATADRRFRAVASPQMMGVSAAARPLFQTTGVATATAATPLRENVAITRPGVTPADTVAVPIRGLDLDNNPTVIDLRKQIATKELDLTGITKQHAEVQTKLNLVQGERDGLAEKVGTIERKNLDLIKELEAIKVRPVLGNVVPLKSLTQDLQSQFSSVQASMANVDNGMRLGDVRIKLRGKLGPDGQFQLPRAEDLLKPDANNVLDEVDFGLLAPEVGAADLNVPVPNLARLTEGAARQVLQSMGLRLEAAVGSVQEGFVSGQAMRQAPAAGGQAVRGGTVLVVFAQ
;
A
#
# COMPACT_ATOMS: atom_id res chain seq x y z
N MET A 1 14.63 -12.30 -12.53
CA MET A 1 15.31 -11.60 -11.42
C MET A 1 16.58 -12.38 -11.10
N LYS A 2 17.72 -11.71 -10.86
CA LYS A 2 19.01 -12.38 -10.59
C LYS A 2 19.45 -12.24 -9.13
N ALA A 3 19.12 -11.12 -8.51
CA ALA A 3 19.44 -10.86 -7.11
C ALA A 3 18.35 -9.99 -6.47
N LEU A 4 18.21 -10.16 -5.18
CA LEU A 4 17.36 -9.39 -4.28
C LEU A 4 18.26 -8.65 -3.28
N ASP A 5 18.07 -7.35 -3.15
CA ASP A 5 18.82 -6.48 -2.25
C ASP A 5 17.84 -5.73 -1.34
N ILE A 6 18.00 -5.90 -0.03
CA ILE A 6 17.05 -5.41 0.96
C ILE A 6 17.72 -4.42 1.87
N PHE A 7 17.00 -3.35 2.18
CA PHE A 7 17.43 -2.28 3.07
C PHE A 7 16.41 -2.06 4.17
N ALA A 8 16.88 -1.86 5.40
CA ALA A 8 16.07 -1.41 6.53
C ALA A 8 16.93 -0.64 7.53
N ASN A 9 16.31 0.16 8.39
CA ASN A 9 16.97 0.79 9.53
C ASN A 9 16.22 0.43 10.82
N LEU A 10 16.85 -0.30 11.73
CA LEU A 10 16.21 -0.75 12.97
C LEU A 10 16.55 0.18 14.12
N GLN A 11 15.52 0.58 14.86
CA GLN A 11 15.64 1.45 16.03
C GLN A 11 14.79 0.91 17.19
N THR A 12 15.12 1.31 18.41
CA THR A 12 14.28 1.15 19.60
C THR A 12 13.10 2.11 19.56
N ASP A 13 12.10 1.88 20.42
CA ASP A 13 11.00 2.82 20.70
C ASP A 13 11.46 4.22 21.13
N GLN A 14 12.69 4.34 21.65
CA GLN A 14 13.34 5.60 22.00
C GLN A 14 14.15 6.23 20.84
N GLY A 15 14.07 5.68 19.63
CA GLY A 15 14.79 6.16 18.45
C GLY A 15 16.29 5.83 18.43
N GLN A 16 16.78 5.03 19.37
CA GLN A 16 18.19 4.59 19.39
C GLN A 16 18.43 3.48 18.38
N PRO A 17 19.53 3.50 17.61
CA PRO A 17 19.82 2.47 16.61
C PRO A 17 20.03 1.10 17.24
N LEU A 18 19.39 0.09 16.68
CA LEU A 18 19.49 -1.29 17.17
C LEU A 18 20.67 -1.96 16.47
N VAL A 19 21.83 -2.00 17.13
CA VAL A 19 23.09 -2.54 16.56
C VAL A 19 23.26 -4.02 16.90
N GLY A 20 23.74 -4.81 15.94
CA GLY A 20 24.10 -6.20 16.14
C GLY A 20 22.91 -7.16 16.23
N THR A 21 21.72 -6.73 15.83
CA THR A 21 20.51 -7.55 15.79
C THR A 21 20.51 -8.39 14.53
N VAL A 22 20.26 -9.69 14.68
CA VAL A 22 20.19 -10.64 13.56
C VAL A 22 18.76 -10.66 13.01
N VAL A 23 18.65 -10.37 11.72
CA VAL A 23 17.39 -10.26 10.98
C VAL A 23 17.42 -11.26 9.83
N GLN A 24 16.34 -12.03 9.70
CA GLN A 24 16.13 -12.97 8.62
C GLN A 24 15.19 -12.38 7.58
N LEU A 25 15.54 -12.60 6.31
CA LEU A 25 14.67 -12.39 5.18
C LEU A 25 13.98 -13.72 4.87
N GLU A 26 12.65 -13.71 4.89
CA GLU A 26 11.83 -14.85 4.51
C GLU A 26 10.99 -14.53 3.28
N CYS A 27 10.85 -15.51 2.39
CA CYS A 27 9.89 -15.46 1.29
C CYS A 27 8.84 -16.56 1.46
N PHE A 28 7.64 -16.35 0.93
CA PHE A 28 6.62 -17.39 0.96
C PHE A 28 6.82 -18.36 -0.21
N SER A 29 7.04 -19.63 0.09
CA SER A 29 7.14 -20.70 -0.91
C SER A 29 5.76 -21.28 -1.19
N LEU A 30 5.33 -21.24 -2.44
CA LEU A 30 4.08 -21.86 -2.89
C LEU A 30 4.15 -23.39 -2.81
N GLN A 31 5.35 -23.97 -2.92
CA GLN A 31 5.56 -25.42 -2.85
C GLN A 31 5.48 -25.93 -1.41
N ALA A 32 6.10 -25.22 -0.47
CA ALA A 32 6.05 -25.58 0.95
C ALA A 32 4.75 -25.10 1.62
N ALA A 33 4.02 -24.17 0.99
CA ALA A 33 2.94 -23.39 1.60
C ALA A 33 3.36 -22.76 2.94
N ASP A 34 4.64 -22.39 3.05
CA ASP A 34 5.26 -21.90 4.26
C ASP A 34 6.36 -20.87 3.94
N TRP A 35 6.79 -20.14 4.97
CA TRP A 35 7.85 -19.16 4.90
C TRP A 35 9.22 -19.83 4.94
N VAL A 36 10.06 -19.51 3.96
CA VAL A 36 11.41 -20.06 3.82
C VAL A 36 12.42 -18.93 3.99
N VAL A 37 13.41 -19.14 4.84
CA VAL A 37 14.53 -18.20 5.03
C VAL A 37 15.37 -18.16 3.76
N MET A 38 15.49 -16.97 3.18
CA MET A 38 16.26 -16.69 1.96
C MET A 38 17.64 -16.12 2.26
N GLY A 39 17.77 -15.40 3.37
CA GLY A 39 19.03 -14.79 3.77
C GLY A 39 18.95 -14.24 5.19
N GLU A 40 20.12 -13.95 5.74
CA GLU A 40 20.26 -13.38 7.07
C GLU A 40 21.23 -12.21 7.00
N GLY A 41 20.95 -11.17 7.77
CA GLY A 41 21.82 -10.02 7.95
C GLY A 41 21.85 -9.58 9.39
N LYS A 42 22.91 -8.86 9.74
CA LYS A 42 23.09 -8.26 11.06
C LYS A 42 23.08 -6.75 10.92
N THR A 43 22.39 -6.06 11.83
CA THR A 43 22.39 -4.60 11.82
C THR A 43 23.76 -4.03 12.15
N GLU A 44 24.22 -3.08 11.34
CA GLU A 44 25.50 -2.38 11.46
C GLU A 44 25.40 -1.18 12.43
N ALA A 45 26.47 -0.38 12.49
CA ALA A 45 26.43 0.91 13.18
C ALA A 45 25.27 1.76 12.64
N GLN A 46 24.61 2.52 13.52
CA GLN A 46 23.39 3.28 13.20
C GLN A 46 22.14 2.44 12.87
N GLY A 47 22.15 1.11 13.10
CA GLY A 47 20.95 0.28 12.95
C GLY A 47 20.65 -0.13 11.51
N GLN A 48 21.54 0.17 10.57
CA GLN A 48 21.36 -0.15 9.15
C GLN A 48 21.43 -1.65 8.91
N LEU A 49 20.50 -2.18 8.12
CA LEU A 49 20.45 -3.55 7.66
C LEU A 49 20.53 -3.56 6.15
N ARG A 50 21.43 -4.39 5.62
CA ARG A 50 21.44 -4.77 4.21
C ARG A 50 21.53 -6.28 4.06
N ILE A 51 20.61 -6.88 3.31
CA ILE A 51 20.62 -8.31 2.99
C ILE A 51 20.60 -8.45 1.48
N ARG A 52 21.63 -9.11 0.93
CA ARG A 52 21.68 -9.41 -0.50
C ARG A 52 21.62 -10.92 -0.70
N VAL A 53 20.65 -11.36 -1.48
CA VAL A 53 20.42 -12.76 -1.82
C VAL A 53 20.49 -12.92 -3.34
N GLU A 54 21.27 -13.88 -3.80
CA GLU A 54 21.21 -14.31 -5.20
C GLU A 54 20.03 -15.25 -5.37
N MET A 55 19.15 -14.95 -6.32
CA MET A 55 17.99 -15.81 -6.57
C MET A 55 18.33 -16.81 -7.66
N PRO A 56 18.17 -18.12 -7.42
CA PRO A 56 18.22 -19.09 -8.50
C PRO A 56 17.06 -18.79 -9.45
N LEU A 57 17.37 -18.57 -10.73
CA LEU A 57 16.43 -18.25 -11.80
C LEU A 57 15.40 -19.37 -12.10
N SER A 58 15.37 -20.46 -11.30
CA SER A 58 14.71 -21.72 -11.66
C SER A 58 13.45 -22.08 -10.87
N ASP A 59 13.15 -21.46 -9.73
CA ASP A 59 11.96 -21.84 -8.95
C ASP A 59 10.78 -20.89 -9.20
N GLU A 60 9.92 -21.30 -10.13
CA GLU A 60 8.55 -20.76 -10.36
C GLU A 60 7.64 -20.85 -9.11
N ALA A 61 8.14 -21.42 -8.01
CA ALA A 61 7.41 -21.68 -6.77
C ALA A 61 7.60 -20.60 -5.68
N THR A 62 8.24 -19.47 -5.97
CA THR A 62 8.40 -18.37 -5.00
C THR A 62 7.32 -17.30 -5.19
N ALA A 63 6.57 -17.00 -4.13
CA ALA A 63 5.56 -15.94 -4.15
C ALA A 63 6.22 -14.55 -4.06
N PRO A 64 5.56 -13.47 -4.53
CA PRO A 64 6.10 -12.11 -4.44
C PRO A 64 6.13 -11.56 -2.99
N GLN A 65 5.68 -12.34 -2.00
CA GLN A 65 5.61 -11.91 -0.61
C GLN A 65 6.94 -12.17 0.10
N VAL A 66 7.47 -11.11 0.70
CA VAL A 66 8.68 -11.13 1.53
C VAL A 66 8.40 -10.48 2.87
N ARG A 67 9.08 -10.96 3.91
CA ARG A 67 9.02 -10.37 5.25
C ARG A 67 10.38 -10.40 5.93
N LEU A 68 10.55 -9.51 6.90
CA LEU A 68 11.69 -9.48 7.81
C LEU A 68 11.28 -10.03 9.17
N THR A 69 12.10 -10.92 9.74
CA THR A 69 11.88 -11.55 11.05
C THR A 69 13.12 -11.42 11.93
N LEU A 70 12.92 -11.38 13.25
CA LEU A 70 14.03 -11.54 14.21
C LEU A 70 14.41 -13.00 14.35
N ALA A 71 15.71 -13.31 14.26
CA ALA A 71 16.22 -14.68 14.42
C ALA A 71 16.19 -15.18 15.88
N ALA A 72 16.07 -14.29 16.86
CA ALA A 72 16.17 -14.62 18.28
C ALA A 72 14.83 -15.05 18.91
N ALA A 73 14.86 -16.16 19.66
CA ALA A 73 13.75 -16.66 20.46
C ALA A 73 13.35 -15.69 21.61
N PRO A 74 12.10 -15.73 22.12
CA PRO A 74 11.04 -16.68 21.81
C PRO A 74 9.98 -16.09 20.87
N ALA A 75 9.60 -16.89 19.86
CA ALA A 75 8.81 -16.59 18.67
C ALA A 75 9.57 -15.78 17.59
N GLN A 76 9.66 -16.31 16.37
CA GLN A 76 10.02 -15.53 15.17
C GLN A 76 9.06 -14.34 15.09
N ARG A 77 9.56 -13.16 15.48
CA ARG A 77 8.77 -11.93 15.47
C ARG A 77 8.90 -11.29 14.11
N VAL A 78 7.77 -11.05 13.46
CA VAL A 78 7.75 -10.33 12.19
C VAL A 78 7.98 -8.85 12.46
N LEU A 79 9.04 -8.32 11.85
CA LEU A 79 9.42 -6.91 11.93
C LEU A 79 8.64 -6.07 10.93
N ALA A 80 8.49 -6.57 9.70
CA ALA A 80 7.75 -5.91 8.64
C ALA A 80 7.44 -6.89 7.51
N GLU A 81 6.33 -6.65 6.81
CA GLU A 81 5.91 -7.37 5.62
C GLU A 81 5.89 -6.40 4.43
N GLY A 82 6.50 -6.80 3.31
CA GLY A 82 6.61 -5.96 2.12
C GLY A 82 7.50 -4.72 2.30
N GLY A 83 7.60 -3.88 1.28
CA GLY A 83 8.43 -2.68 1.31
C GLY A 83 8.34 -1.90 0.01
N ARG A 84 9.06 -0.79 -0.10
CA ARG A 84 9.14 -0.04 -1.35
C ARG A 84 10.01 -0.80 -2.35
N ILE A 85 9.40 -1.22 -3.44
CA ILE A 85 10.05 -2.04 -4.46
C ILE A 85 10.60 -1.16 -5.58
N SER A 86 11.84 -1.44 -6.01
CA SER A 86 12.47 -0.90 -7.21
C SER A 86 13.11 -2.04 -7.99
N TYR A 87 12.90 -2.09 -9.31
CA TYR A 87 13.47 -3.13 -10.16
C TYR A 87 14.29 -2.51 -11.29
N VAL A 88 15.52 -3.00 -11.48
CA VAL A 88 16.40 -2.57 -12.56
C VAL A 88 16.48 -3.69 -13.61
N PRO A 89 15.81 -3.56 -14.77
CA PRO A 89 15.71 -4.64 -15.75
C PRO A 89 17.05 -5.08 -16.34
N ARG A 90 18.00 -4.14 -16.50
CA ARG A 90 19.31 -4.40 -17.11
C ARG A 90 20.21 -5.30 -16.25
N THR A 91 20.16 -5.11 -14.94
CA THR A 91 20.96 -5.90 -13.98
C THR A 91 20.16 -7.07 -13.40
N GLY A 92 18.83 -7.05 -13.56
CA GLY A 92 17.93 -8.03 -12.95
C GLY A 92 17.86 -7.91 -11.42
N LEU A 93 18.27 -6.78 -10.86
CA LEU A 93 18.30 -6.51 -9.43
C LEU A 93 16.92 -6.02 -8.97
N LEU A 94 16.32 -6.73 -8.02
CA LEU A 94 15.17 -6.25 -7.27
C LEU A 94 15.68 -5.66 -5.95
N SER A 95 15.31 -4.42 -5.67
CA SER A 95 15.62 -3.74 -4.42
C SER A 95 14.35 -3.49 -3.63
N ILE A 96 14.36 -3.81 -2.34
CA ILE A 96 13.22 -3.60 -1.44
C ILE A 96 13.70 -2.79 -0.24
N ASP A 97 13.11 -1.63 -0.02
CA ASP A 97 13.39 -0.77 1.12
C ASP A 97 12.21 -0.81 2.11
N PHE A 98 12.49 -1.31 3.31
CA PHE A 98 11.52 -1.41 4.41
C PHE A 98 11.47 -0.13 5.26
N GLY A 99 12.34 0.85 5.00
CA GLY A 99 12.40 2.10 5.73
C GLY A 99 12.92 1.93 7.15
N THR A 100 12.44 2.79 8.06
CA THR A 100 12.82 2.76 9.48
C THR A 100 11.83 1.90 10.26
N LEU A 101 12.33 0.85 10.90
CA LEU A 101 11.59 -0.11 11.70
C LEU A 101 11.84 0.17 13.17
N THR A 102 10.80 0.58 13.89
CA THR A 102 10.85 0.81 15.33
C THR A 102 10.43 -0.45 16.07
N THR A 103 11.27 -0.89 16.99
CA THR A 103 10.99 -2.04 17.83
C THR A 103 10.20 -1.61 19.08
N LEU A 104 8.98 -2.12 19.23
CA LEU A 104 8.14 -1.90 20.42
C LEU A 104 8.46 -2.92 21.51
N ALA A 105 8.52 -2.46 22.77
CA ALA A 105 8.77 -3.30 23.94
C ALA A 105 7.69 -4.39 24.18
N GLN A 106 6.46 -4.19 23.69
CA GLN A 106 5.39 -5.18 23.75
C GLN A 106 4.95 -5.63 22.35
N PRO A 107 4.93 -6.94 22.06
CA PRO A 107 4.43 -7.46 20.79
C PRO A 107 2.91 -7.23 20.70
N VAL A 108 2.43 -6.70 19.58
CA VAL A 108 1.00 -6.56 19.32
C VAL A 108 0.54 -7.85 18.63
N PRO A 109 -0.40 -8.62 19.19
CA PRO A 109 -0.92 -9.79 18.50
C PRO A 109 -1.61 -9.33 17.22
N LEU A 110 -1.18 -9.87 16.07
CA LEU A 110 -1.96 -9.76 14.84
C LEU A 110 -3.28 -10.48 15.07
N GLN A 111 -4.39 -9.73 15.14
CA GLN A 111 -5.70 -10.34 14.95
C GLN A 111 -5.75 -10.81 13.49
N PRO A 112 -5.88 -12.13 13.22
CA PRO A 112 -6.09 -12.57 11.87
C PRO A 112 -7.34 -11.86 11.32
N ALA A 113 -7.25 -11.33 10.11
CA ALA A 113 -8.44 -11.01 9.34
C ALA A 113 -9.34 -12.26 9.41
N THR A 114 -10.59 -12.08 9.85
CA THR A 114 -11.59 -13.13 10.11
C THR A 114 -11.28 -14.37 9.29
N ALA A 115 -10.86 -15.46 9.95
CA ALA A 115 -10.34 -16.65 9.27
C ALA A 115 -11.35 -17.18 8.26
N ASP A 116 -11.19 -16.82 6.99
CA ASP A 116 -11.90 -17.45 5.89
C ASP A 116 -11.37 -18.89 5.86
N ARG A 117 -12.28 -19.87 5.94
CA ARG A 117 -11.96 -21.31 6.09
C ARG A 117 -11.08 -21.86 4.95
N ARG A 118 -10.85 -21.07 3.91
CA ARG A 118 -9.95 -21.33 2.78
C ARG A 118 -8.47 -21.17 3.12
N PHE A 119 -8.12 -20.44 4.18
CA PHE A 119 -6.73 -20.26 4.61
C PHE A 119 -6.49 -21.07 5.89
N ARG A 120 -5.73 -22.17 5.75
CA ARG A 120 -5.28 -22.97 6.90
C ARG A 120 -4.38 -22.07 7.76
N ALA A 121 -4.61 -22.05 9.06
CA ALA A 121 -3.82 -21.25 10.01
C ALA A 121 -2.36 -21.73 10.03
N VAL A 122 -1.52 -21.09 9.20
CA VAL A 122 -0.07 -21.03 9.44
C VAL A 122 0.10 -20.25 10.74
N ALA A 123 0.98 -20.71 11.63
CA ALA A 123 1.15 -20.18 12.99
C ALA A 123 1.13 -18.64 12.99
N SER A 124 0.22 -18.05 13.77
CA SER A 124 0.00 -16.59 13.79
C SER A 124 1.27 -15.87 14.24
N PRO A 125 1.98 -15.14 13.36
CA PRO A 125 3.13 -14.37 13.77
C PRO A 125 2.69 -13.20 14.66
N GLN A 126 3.47 -12.90 15.69
CA GLN A 126 3.33 -11.64 16.44
C GLN A 126 4.05 -10.55 15.65
N MET A 127 3.34 -9.49 15.24
CA MET A 127 3.98 -8.29 14.69
C MET A 127 4.43 -7.38 15.83
N MET A 128 5.59 -6.75 15.68
CA MET A 128 5.77 -5.45 16.34
C MET A 128 4.90 -4.44 15.61
N GLY A 129 4.13 -3.67 16.35
CA GLY A 129 3.34 -2.58 15.78
C GLY A 129 4.26 -1.60 15.04
N VAL A 130 4.32 -1.73 13.72
CA VAL A 130 5.01 -0.75 12.87
C VAL A 130 4.07 0.43 12.71
N SER A 131 4.39 1.54 13.35
CA SER A 131 3.80 2.83 13.01
C SER A 131 4.40 3.29 11.67
N ALA A 132 3.87 2.79 10.55
CA ALA A 132 3.98 3.51 9.31
C ALA A 132 3.15 4.80 9.47
N ALA A 133 3.78 5.97 9.32
CA ALA A 133 3.07 7.24 9.36
C ALA A 133 1.87 7.19 8.39
N ALA A 134 0.68 7.32 8.96
CA ALA A 134 -0.61 6.96 8.36
C ALA A 134 -1.11 7.93 7.28
N ARG A 135 -1.84 7.40 6.27
CA ARG A 135 -3.08 7.96 5.67
C ARG A 135 -3.64 7.10 4.50
N PRO A 136 -4.96 7.18 4.18
CA PRO A 136 -6.06 6.41 4.77
C PRO A 136 -6.58 5.25 3.87
N LEU A 137 -7.14 4.21 4.49
CA LEU A 137 -7.82 3.11 3.81
C LEU A 137 -9.27 3.48 3.44
N PHE A 138 -9.63 3.30 2.18
CA PHE A 138 -11.03 3.23 1.75
C PHE A 138 -11.64 1.90 2.22
N GLN A 139 -12.75 1.95 2.96
CA GLN A 139 -13.61 0.81 3.23
C GLN A 139 -14.82 0.88 2.29
N THR A 140 -15.09 -0.18 1.53
CA THR A 140 -16.41 -0.41 0.95
C THR A 140 -16.94 -1.78 1.37
N THR A 141 -18.12 -1.70 1.98
CA THR A 141 -19.01 -2.73 2.47
C THR A 141 -19.46 -3.72 1.40
N GLY A 142 -19.61 -4.99 1.79
CA GLY A 142 -19.99 -6.10 0.91
C GLY A 142 -21.49 -6.30 0.69
N VAL A 143 -21.82 -7.31 -0.12
CA VAL A 143 -23.09 -8.05 -0.11
C VAL A 143 -22.81 -9.51 -0.47
N ALA A 144 -23.44 -10.42 0.27
CA ALA A 144 -23.35 -11.87 0.18
C ALA A 144 -24.22 -12.46 -0.95
N THR A 145 -23.86 -13.65 -1.42
CA THR A 145 -24.84 -14.70 -1.81
C THR A 145 -24.21 -16.08 -1.67
N ALA A 146 -24.96 -16.96 -1.01
CA ALA A 146 -24.67 -18.37 -0.80
C ALA A 146 -25.36 -19.23 -1.87
N THR A 147 -24.80 -20.38 -2.23
CA THR A 147 -25.57 -21.58 -2.58
C THR A 147 -24.74 -22.85 -2.33
N ALA A 148 -25.43 -23.83 -1.77
CA ALA A 148 -24.93 -25.08 -1.19
C ALA A 148 -24.54 -26.15 -2.24
N ALA A 149 -23.64 -27.05 -1.85
CA ALA A 149 -23.34 -28.28 -2.57
C ALA A 149 -23.84 -29.51 -1.79
N THR A 150 -24.64 -30.33 -2.46
CA THR A 150 -25.18 -31.61 -2.00
C THR A 150 -24.23 -32.75 -2.40
N PRO A 151 -23.93 -33.75 -1.54
CA PRO A 151 -23.33 -35.01 -2.00
C PRO A 151 -24.39 -36.09 -2.25
N LEU A 152 -24.46 -36.58 -3.50
CA LEU A 152 -25.17 -37.80 -3.88
C LEU A 152 -24.41 -39.03 -3.37
N ARG A 153 -25.07 -39.83 -2.52
CA ARG A 153 -24.73 -41.23 -2.25
C ARG A 153 -25.82 -42.09 -2.89
N GLU A 154 -25.45 -42.92 -3.85
CA GLU A 154 -26.36 -43.85 -4.51
C GLU A 154 -26.17 -45.25 -3.89
N ASN A 155 -27.17 -45.68 -3.10
CA ASN A 155 -27.32 -47.06 -2.65
C ASN A 155 -28.13 -47.81 -3.72
N VAL A 156 -27.49 -48.69 -4.49
CA VAL A 156 -28.21 -49.60 -5.40
C VAL A 156 -28.67 -50.82 -4.60
N ALA A 157 -29.97 -50.89 -4.36
CA ALA A 157 -30.67 -52.06 -3.85
C ALA A 157 -30.73 -53.14 -4.93
N ILE A 158 -30.27 -54.35 -4.60
CA ILE A 158 -30.44 -55.55 -5.44
C ILE A 158 -31.79 -56.18 -5.11
N THR A 159 -32.77 -55.99 -5.99
CA THR A 159 -34.06 -56.70 -5.96
C THR A 159 -33.92 -58.03 -6.70
N ARG A 160 -33.97 -59.16 -5.99
CA ARG A 160 -34.12 -60.49 -6.59
C ARG A 160 -35.62 -60.75 -6.88
N PRO A 161 -36.01 -61.19 -8.09
CA PRO A 161 -37.30 -61.84 -8.29
C PRO A 161 -37.20 -63.33 -7.95
N GLY A 162 -38.17 -63.82 -7.18
CA GLY A 162 -38.30 -65.23 -6.81
C GLY A 162 -38.82 -66.08 -7.98
N VAL A 163 -38.28 -67.30 -8.09
CA VAL A 163 -38.86 -68.38 -8.89
C VAL A 163 -38.76 -69.68 -8.07
N THR A 164 -39.89 -70.34 -7.91
CA THR A 164 -40.10 -71.64 -7.23
C THR A 164 -39.50 -72.82 -8.02
N PRO A 165 -39.17 -73.94 -7.34
CA PRO A 165 -38.44 -75.04 -7.94
C PRO A 165 -39.40 -76.05 -8.60
N ALA A 166 -39.27 -76.28 -9.90
CA ALA A 166 -39.79 -77.47 -10.55
C ALA A 166 -38.93 -77.82 -11.78
N ASP A 167 -38.49 -79.07 -11.79
CA ASP A 167 -38.02 -79.89 -12.91
C ASP A 167 -36.73 -79.51 -13.64
N THR A 168 -35.71 -80.26 -13.24
CA THR A 168 -34.42 -80.44 -13.87
C THR A 168 -34.56 -81.24 -15.17
N VAL A 169 -34.24 -80.64 -16.32
CA VAL A 169 -33.70 -81.36 -17.48
C VAL A 169 -32.36 -80.70 -17.81
N ALA A 170 -31.28 -81.28 -17.27
CA ALA A 170 -29.92 -80.84 -17.52
C ALA A 170 -29.49 -81.28 -18.93
N VAL A 171 -29.62 -80.38 -19.90
CA VAL A 171 -28.80 -80.44 -21.10
C VAL A 171 -27.38 -80.04 -20.67
N PRO A 172 -26.33 -80.85 -20.91
CA PRO A 172 -24.97 -80.41 -20.62
C PRO A 172 -24.60 -79.33 -21.64
N ILE A 173 -24.82 -78.08 -21.28
CA ILE A 173 -24.16 -76.95 -21.95
C ILE A 173 -22.68 -77.15 -21.65
N ARG A 174 -21.90 -77.57 -22.66
CA ARG A 174 -20.44 -77.44 -22.61
C ARG A 174 -20.17 -75.96 -22.36
N GLY A 175 -19.82 -75.62 -21.13
CA GLY A 175 -19.31 -74.29 -20.80
C GLY A 175 -18.10 -74.05 -21.69
N LEU A 176 -18.25 -73.13 -22.64
CA LEU A 176 -17.09 -72.56 -23.32
C LEU A 176 -16.28 -71.88 -22.22
N ASP A 177 -15.16 -72.48 -21.84
CA ASP A 177 -14.19 -71.90 -20.93
C ASP A 177 -13.53 -70.71 -21.65
N LEU A 178 -14.25 -69.59 -21.64
CA LEU A 178 -13.86 -68.32 -22.26
C LEU A 178 -12.75 -67.63 -21.46
N ASP A 179 -12.55 -68.00 -20.20
CA ASP A 179 -11.56 -67.39 -19.32
C ASP A 179 -10.15 -67.91 -19.61
N ASN A 180 -10.01 -69.13 -20.14
CA ASN A 180 -8.74 -69.69 -20.59
C ASN A 180 -8.50 -69.56 -22.12
N ASN A 181 -9.40 -68.93 -22.87
CA ASN A 181 -9.21 -68.76 -24.31
C ASN A 181 -8.14 -67.66 -24.58
N PRO A 182 -7.01 -67.99 -25.24
CA PRO A 182 -5.91 -67.05 -25.43
C PRO A 182 -6.31 -65.80 -26.23
N THR A 183 -7.29 -65.91 -27.14
CA THR A 183 -7.79 -64.76 -27.92
C THR A 183 -8.62 -63.80 -27.06
N VAL A 184 -9.41 -64.33 -26.12
CA VAL A 184 -10.21 -63.52 -25.19
C VAL A 184 -9.29 -62.81 -24.19
N ILE A 185 -8.23 -63.48 -23.72
CA ILE A 185 -7.22 -62.87 -22.85
C ILE A 185 -6.49 -61.73 -23.57
N ASP A 186 -6.10 -61.91 -24.83
CA ASP A 186 -5.43 -60.86 -25.62
C ASP A 186 -6.35 -59.67 -25.88
N LEU A 187 -7.61 -59.91 -26.25
CA LEU A 187 -8.59 -58.85 -26.42
C LEU A 187 -8.85 -58.07 -25.12
N ARG A 188 -8.91 -58.75 -23.97
CA ARG A 188 -9.03 -58.08 -22.66
C ARG A 188 -7.83 -57.19 -22.36
N LYS A 189 -6.60 -57.63 -22.71
CA LYS A 189 -5.39 -56.79 -22.60
C LYS A 189 -5.46 -55.57 -23.50
N GLN A 190 -5.88 -55.74 -24.76
CA GLN A 190 -6.02 -54.63 -25.70
C GLN A 190 -7.10 -53.62 -25.27
N ILE A 191 -8.20 -54.09 -24.68
CA ILE A 191 -9.25 -53.21 -24.11
C ILE A 191 -8.66 -52.40 -22.94
N ALA A 192 -7.97 -53.06 -22.01
CA ALA A 192 -7.35 -52.38 -20.88
C ALA A 192 -6.31 -51.32 -21.31
N THR A 193 -5.50 -51.61 -22.33
CA THR A 193 -4.56 -50.62 -22.87
C THR A 193 -5.27 -49.45 -23.53
N LYS A 194 -6.32 -49.71 -24.32
CA LYS A 194 -7.10 -48.63 -24.96
C LYS A 194 -7.87 -47.78 -23.95
N GLU A 195 -8.37 -48.38 -22.87
CA GLU A 195 -8.99 -47.64 -21.76
C GLU A 195 -7.97 -46.73 -21.07
N LEU A 196 -6.75 -47.21 -20.85
CA LEU A 196 -5.66 -46.39 -20.31
C LEU A 196 -5.34 -45.22 -21.25
N ASP A 197 -5.21 -45.45 -22.55
CA ASP A 197 -4.96 -44.39 -23.54
C ASP A 197 -6.11 -43.37 -23.58
N LEU A 198 -7.36 -43.82 -23.54
CA LEU A 198 -8.54 -42.94 -23.50
C LEU A 198 -8.54 -42.06 -22.24
N THR A 199 -8.16 -42.58 -21.08
CA THR A 199 -8.02 -41.76 -19.88
C THR A 199 -6.90 -40.72 -20.02
N GLY A 200 -5.78 -41.08 -20.68
CA GLY A 200 -4.69 -40.16 -20.98
C GLY A 200 -5.12 -39.01 -21.90
N ILE A 201 -5.80 -39.34 -23.00
CA ILE A 201 -6.33 -38.35 -23.95
C ILE A 201 -7.37 -37.45 -23.27
N THR A 202 -8.23 -38.01 -22.42
CA THR A 202 -9.25 -37.23 -21.69
C THR A 202 -8.60 -36.21 -20.75
N LYS A 203 -7.51 -36.58 -20.06
CA LYS A 203 -6.72 -35.66 -19.23
C LYS A 203 -6.08 -34.56 -20.07
N GLN A 204 -5.48 -34.90 -21.20
CA GLN A 204 -4.88 -33.91 -22.11
C GLN A 204 -5.94 -32.94 -22.65
N HIS A 205 -7.12 -33.42 -23.03
CA HIS A 205 -8.21 -32.56 -23.50
C HIS A 205 -8.69 -31.61 -22.39
N ALA A 206 -8.80 -32.08 -21.15
CA ALA A 206 -9.15 -31.23 -20.02
C ALA A 206 -8.09 -30.13 -19.80
N GLU A 207 -6.80 -30.45 -19.92
CA GLU A 207 -5.71 -29.47 -19.80
C GLU A 207 -5.69 -28.46 -20.96
N VAL A 208 -5.95 -28.89 -22.19
CA VAL A 208 -6.06 -27.98 -23.34
C VAL A 208 -7.26 -27.06 -23.17
N GLN A 209 -8.38 -27.57 -22.65
CA GLN A 209 -9.58 -26.77 -22.41
C GLN A 209 -9.34 -25.68 -21.34
N THR A 210 -8.60 -26.00 -20.27
CA THR A 210 -8.26 -24.99 -19.25
C THR A 210 -7.32 -23.92 -19.80
N LYS A 211 -6.33 -24.30 -20.61
CA LYS A 211 -5.44 -23.34 -21.30
C LYS A 211 -6.22 -22.45 -22.27
N LEU A 212 -7.17 -23.01 -23.02
CA LEU A 212 -7.99 -22.24 -23.95
C LEU A 212 -8.84 -21.20 -23.21
N ASN A 213 -9.48 -21.59 -22.11
CA ASN A 213 -10.29 -20.66 -21.30
C ASN A 213 -9.43 -19.53 -20.72
N LEU A 214 -8.19 -19.84 -20.29
CA LEU A 214 -7.26 -18.82 -19.78
C LEU A 214 -6.89 -17.81 -20.87
N VAL A 215 -6.48 -18.29 -22.05
CA VAL A 215 -6.12 -17.43 -23.19
C VAL A 215 -7.29 -16.58 -23.67
N GLN A 216 -8.51 -17.13 -23.64
CA GLN A 216 -9.72 -16.36 -23.94
C GLN A 216 -9.94 -15.23 -22.93
N GLY A 217 -9.78 -15.50 -21.64
CA GLY A 217 -9.85 -14.48 -20.59
C GLY A 217 -8.79 -13.38 -20.75
N GLU A 218 -7.55 -13.74 -21.09
CA GLU A 218 -6.50 -12.76 -21.37
C GLU A 218 -6.84 -11.90 -22.60
N ARG A 219 -7.31 -12.51 -23.69
CA ARG A 219 -7.71 -11.81 -24.91
C ARG A 219 -8.83 -10.80 -24.64
N ASP A 220 -9.83 -11.18 -23.86
CA ASP A 220 -10.96 -10.30 -23.52
C ASP A 220 -10.50 -9.14 -22.62
N GLY A 221 -9.59 -9.40 -21.67
CA GLY A 221 -8.96 -8.36 -20.86
C GLY A 221 -8.08 -7.40 -21.68
N LEU A 222 -7.38 -7.89 -22.72
CA LEU A 222 -6.66 -7.02 -23.66
C LEU A 222 -7.62 -6.15 -24.49
N ALA A 223 -8.74 -6.71 -24.95
CA ALA A 223 -9.75 -5.96 -25.70
C ALA A 223 -10.33 -4.79 -24.87
N GLU A 224 -10.57 -5.00 -23.57
CA GLU A 224 -11.00 -3.94 -22.66
C GLU A 224 -9.96 -2.83 -22.49
N LYS A 225 -8.67 -3.21 -22.37
CA LYS A 225 -7.57 -2.23 -22.31
C LYS A 225 -7.46 -1.41 -23.59
N VAL A 226 -7.58 -2.06 -24.75
CA VAL A 226 -7.57 -1.37 -26.06
C VAL A 226 -8.74 -0.38 -26.14
N GLY A 227 -9.95 -0.79 -25.80
CA GLY A 227 -11.11 0.12 -25.79
C GLY A 227 -10.98 1.27 -24.78
N THR A 228 -10.24 1.08 -23.70
CA THR A 228 -9.93 2.16 -22.75
C THR A 228 -8.91 3.15 -23.33
N ILE A 229 -7.88 2.64 -24.02
CA ILE A 229 -6.88 3.48 -24.70
C ILE A 229 -7.53 4.28 -25.83
N GLU A 230 -8.41 3.67 -26.63
CA GLU A 230 -9.13 4.36 -27.70
C GLU A 230 -10.01 5.50 -27.17
N ARG A 231 -10.74 5.26 -26.07
CA ARG A 231 -11.51 6.32 -25.39
C ARG A 231 -10.61 7.47 -24.91
N LYS A 232 -9.50 7.15 -24.23
CA LYS A 232 -8.52 8.16 -23.81
C LYS A 232 -7.94 8.95 -24.98
N ASN A 233 -7.64 8.27 -26.09
CA ASN A 233 -7.14 8.93 -27.29
C ASN A 233 -8.19 9.87 -27.89
N LEU A 234 -9.47 9.47 -27.92
CA LEU A 234 -10.56 10.34 -28.36
C LEU A 234 -10.74 11.55 -27.45
N ASP A 235 -10.63 11.38 -26.13
CA ASP A 235 -10.71 12.48 -25.18
C ASP A 235 -9.53 13.45 -25.33
N LEU A 236 -8.31 12.93 -25.50
CA LEU A 236 -7.12 13.75 -25.79
C LEU A 236 -7.24 14.50 -27.12
N ILE A 237 -7.80 13.87 -28.16
CA ILE A 237 -8.06 14.54 -29.44
C ILE A 237 -9.06 15.70 -29.25
N LYS A 238 -10.15 15.48 -28.49
CA LYS A 238 -11.11 16.53 -28.16
C LYS A 238 -10.50 17.65 -27.33
N GLU A 239 -9.64 17.34 -26.36
CA GLU A 239 -8.90 18.35 -25.59
C GLU A 239 -7.97 19.18 -26.49
N LEU A 240 -7.23 18.52 -27.39
CA LEU A 240 -6.38 19.19 -28.37
C LEU A 240 -7.20 20.07 -29.34
N GLU A 241 -8.36 19.61 -29.78
CA GLU A 241 -9.27 20.40 -30.61
C GLU A 241 -9.86 21.59 -29.83
N ALA A 242 -10.23 21.42 -28.55
CA ALA A 242 -10.68 22.50 -27.69
C ALA A 242 -9.59 23.57 -27.47
N ILE A 243 -8.32 23.16 -27.42
CA ILE A 243 -7.16 24.07 -27.37
C ILE A 243 -6.98 24.80 -28.71
N LYS A 244 -7.18 24.12 -29.85
CA LYS A 244 -7.08 24.72 -31.20
C LYS A 244 -8.23 25.69 -31.53
N VAL A 245 -9.44 25.44 -30.98
CA VAL A 245 -10.66 26.23 -31.25
C VAL A 245 -10.79 27.45 -30.35
N ARG A 246 -10.03 27.53 -29.24
CA ARG A 246 -9.75 28.84 -28.65
C ARG A 246 -9.01 29.62 -29.74
N PRO A 247 -9.53 30.77 -30.21
CA PRO A 247 -8.74 31.61 -31.08
C PRO A 247 -7.40 31.79 -30.36
N VAL A 248 -6.31 31.60 -31.10
CA VAL A 248 -5.00 32.13 -30.75
C VAL A 248 -5.14 33.67 -30.80
N LEU A 249 -5.99 34.22 -29.92
CA LEU A 249 -5.82 35.52 -29.34
C LEU A 249 -4.40 35.47 -28.83
N GLY A 250 -3.54 36.28 -29.45
CA GLY A 250 -2.10 36.17 -29.29
C GLY A 250 -1.72 36.00 -27.83
N ASN A 251 -0.59 35.33 -27.60
CA ASN A 251 0.09 35.09 -26.32
C ASN A 251 0.41 36.38 -25.53
N VAL A 252 -0.38 37.42 -25.66
CA VAL A 252 -0.18 38.82 -25.36
C VAL A 252 -1.17 39.13 -24.25
N VAL A 253 -0.69 39.01 -23.01
CA VAL A 253 -1.49 39.22 -21.81
C VAL A 253 -1.12 40.58 -21.24
N PRO A 254 -2.09 41.47 -20.95
CA PRO A 254 -1.80 42.72 -20.26
C PRO A 254 -1.11 42.44 -18.92
N LEU A 255 -0.01 43.16 -18.63
CA LEU A 255 0.75 42.93 -17.39
C LEU A 255 -0.12 43.11 -16.14
N LYS A 256 -1.11 44.02 -16.22
CA LYS A 256 -2.08 44.28 -15.15
C LYS A 256 -3.03 43.11 -14.87
N SER A 257 -3.48 42.37 -15.89
CA SER A 257 -4.32 41.19 -15.66
C SER A 257 -3.50 40.04 -15.10
N LEU A 258 -2.27 39.87 -15.60
CA LEU A 258 -1.34 38.87 -15.09
C LEU A 258 -1.02 39.09 -13.60
N THR A 259 -0.80 40.34 -13.16
CA THR A 259 -0.53 40.64 -11.75
C THR A 259 -1.75 40.39 -10.87
N GLN A 260 -2.95 40.72 -11.32
CA GLN A 260 -4.20 40.45 -10.61
C GLN A 260 -4.47 38.95 -10.48
N ASP A 261 -4.23 38.18 -11.55
CA ASP A 261 -4.38 36.73 -11.54
C ASP A 261 -3.38 36.07 -10.59
N LEU A 262 -2.10 36.46 -10.64
CA LEU A 262 -1.08 35.98 -9.70
C LEU A 262 -1.41 36.32 -8.25
N GLN A 263 -1.91 37.53 -7.98
CA GLN A 263 -2.31 37.94 -6.63
C GLN A 263 -3.52 37.14 -6.12
N SER A 264 -4.52 36.89 -6.97
CA SER A 264 -5.70 36.11 -6.60
C SER A 264 -5.38 34.62 -6.37
N GLN A 265 -4.50 34.04 -7.19
CA GLN A 265 -4.03 32.67 -6.98
C GLN A 265 -3.22 32.56 -5.70
N PHE A 266 -2.31 33.50 -5.46
CA PHE A 266 -1.51 33.53 -4.23
C PHE A 266 -2.38 33.65 -2.98
N SER A 267 -3.38 34.53 -2.98
CA SER A 267 -4.29 34.67 -1.84
C SER A 267 -5.16 33.42 -1.61
N SER A 268 -5.61 32.75 -2.69
CA SER A 268 -6.36 31.50 -2.58
C SER A 268 -5.53 30.34 -2.02
N VAL A 269 -4.26 30.26 -2.41
CA VAL A 269 -3.29 29.27 -1.93
C VAL A 269 -2.90 29.58 -0.47
N GLN A 270 -2.80 30.85 -0.11
CA GLN A 270 -2.57 31.27 1.26
C GLN A 270 -3.76 30.93 2.17
N ALA A 271 -5.00 31.11 1.69
CA ALA A 271 -6.21 30.74 2.41
C ALA A 271 -6.34 29.22 2.58
N SER A 272 -5.98 28.43 1.56
CA SER A 272 -6.01 26.97 1.67
C SER A 272 -4.93 26.44 2.62
N MET A 273 -3.74 27.05 2.67
CA MET A 273 -2.70 26.70 3.65
C MET A 273 -3.04 27.11 5.08
N ALA A 274 -3.75 28.22 5.29
CA ALA A 274 -4.24 28.60 6.61
C ALA A 274 -5.22 27.56 7.19
N ASN A 275 -6.00 26.90 6.33
CA ASN A 275 -6.93 25.84 6.70
C ASN A 275 -6.26 24.47 6.92
N VAL A 276 -4.99 24.31 6.53
CA VAL A 276 -4.20 23.13 6.88
C VAL A 276 -3.57 23.39 8.25
N ASP A 277 -3.88 22.54 9.21
CA ASP A 277 -3.59 22.65 10.66
C ASP A 277 -2.11 22.82 11.06
N ASN A 278 -1.21 23.02 10.11
CA ASN A 278 0.23 23.11 10.29
C ASN A 278 0.73 24.55 10.55
N GLY A 279 -0.15 25.57 10.55
CA GLY A 279 0.21 26.96 10.86
C GLY A 279 1.24 27.59 9.91
N MET A 280 1.47 26.98 8.75
CA MET A 280 2.42 27.47 7.75
C MET A 280 1.74 28.46 6.80
N ARG A 281 2.42 29.56 6.52
CA ARG A 281 2.03 30.54 5.49
C ARG A 281 3.17 30.75 4.51
N LEU A 282 2.83 31.11 3.28
CA LEU A 282 3.81 31.60 2.32
C LEU A 282 4.31 32.97 2.81
N GLY A 283 5.63 33.12 2.84
CA GLY A 283 6.27 34.42 3.04
C GLY A 283 6.28 35.24 1.76
N ASP A 284 7.18 36.22 1.68
CA ASP A 284 7.33 37.02 0.47
C ASP A 284 7.80 36.15 -0.70
N VAL A 285 6.99 36.08 -1.75
CA VAL A 285 7.29 35.30 -2.95
C VAL A 285 7.73 36.24 -4.07
N ARG A 286 8.91 35.98 -4.63
CA ARG A 286 9.39 36.65 -5.85
C ARG A 286 9.30 35.70 -7.03
N ILE A 287 8.61 36.11 -8.07
CA ILE A 287 8.47 35.35 -9.32
C ILE A 287 9.17 36.13 -10.42
N LYS A 288 10.09 35.47 -11.15
CA LYS A 288 10.77 36.05 -12.30
C LYS A 288 10.19 35.45 -13.57
N LEU A 289 9.57 36.27 -14.43
CA LEU A 289 9.04 35.82 -15.72
C LEU A 289 9.89 36.37 -16.86
N ARG A 290 10.18 35.53 -17.85
CA ARG A 290 10.91 35.92 -19.07
C ARG A 290 9.98 35.89 -20.27
N GLY A 291 9.93 36.99 -21.02
CA GLY A 291 9.06 37.14 -22.18
C GLY A 291 9.34 38.43 -22.93
N LYS A 292 8.57 38.72 -23.97
CA LYS A 292 8.70 39.99 -24.70
C LYS A 292 7.72 40.99 -24.14
N LEU A 293 8.19 42.15 -23.70
CA LEU A 293 7.33 43.23 -23.24
C LEU A 293 7.04 44.17 -24.41
N GLY A 294 5.78 44.21 -24.84
CA GLY A 294 5.32 45.15 -25.87
C GLY A 294 5.25 46.59 -25.34
N PRO A 295 5.32 47.60 -26.23
CA PRO A 295 5.28 49.02 -25.87
C PRO A 295 4.00 49.44 -25.12
N ASP A 296 2.91 48.68 -25.27
CA ASP A 296 1.62 48.94 -24.63
C ASP A 296 1.46 48.24 -23.26
N GLY A 297 2.55 47.76 -22.65
CA GLY A 297 2.52 47.04 -21.37
C GLY A 297 1.92 45.64 -21.46
N GLN A 298 1.92 45.05 -22.65
CA GLN A 298 1.47 43.69 -22.90
C GLN A 298 2.66 42.73 -22.83
N PHE A 299 2.55 41.71 -21.99
CA PHE A 299 3.57 40.68 -21.82
C PHE A 299 3.29 39.51 -22.76
N GLN A 300 4.27 39.14 -23.57
CA GLN A 300 4.19 38.02 -24.48
C GLN A 300 5.08 36.85 -24.06
N LEU A 301 4.47 35.69 -23.82
CA LEU A 301 5.21 34.47 -23.51
C LEU A 301 6.04 34.02 -24.74
N PRO A 302 7.31 33.64 -24.54
CA PRO A 302 8.19 33.25 -25.63
C PRO A 302 7.68 31.98 -26.32
N ARG A 303 7.71 31.98 -27.65
CA ARG A 303 7.38 30.79 -28.44
C ARG A 303 8.58 29.86 -28.52
N ALA A 304 8.34 28.58 -28.82
CA ALA A 304 9.41 27.60 -29.02
C ALA A 304 10.46 28.08 -30.04
N GLU A 305 10.03 28.76 -31.10
CA GLU A 305 10.89 29.37 -32.12
C GLU A 305 11.80 30.49 -31.59
N ASP A 306 11.36 31.23 -30.56
CA ASP A 306 12.14 32.30 -29.96
C ASP A 306 13.19 31.76 -28.97
N LEU A 307 12.94 30.60 -28.37
CA LEU A 307 13.85 29.92 -27.45
C LEU A 307 14.98 29.15 -28.17
N LEU A 308 14.77 28.81 -29.44
CA LEU A 308 15.74 28.08 -30.27
C LEU A 308 16.78 28.98 -30.94
N LYS A 309 16.65 30.32 -30.81
CA LYS A 309 17.63 31.27 -31.35
C LYS A 309 18.87 31.29 -30.43
N PRO A 310 20.09 31.32 -30.97
CA PRO A 310 21.34 31.30 -30.18
C PRO A 310 21.43 32.48 -29.19
N ASP A 311 20.70 33.56 -29.45
CA ASP A 311 20.69 34.79 -28.64
C ASP A 311 19.40 34.94 -27.81
N ALA A 312 18.66 33.85 -27.56
CA ALA A 312 17.36 33.88 -26.88
C ALA A 312 17.39 34.62 -25.53
N ASN A 313 18.52 34.59 -24.81
CA ASN A 313 18.69 35.30 -23.55
C ASN A 313 18.76 36.83 -23.69
N ASN A 314 19.09 37.37 -24.86
CA ASN A 314 19.23 38.81 -25.10
C ASN A 314 17.99 39.43 -25.74
N VAL A 315 16.99 38.62 -26.10
CA VAL A 315 15.75 39.03 -26.79
C VAL A 315 14.53 38.99 -25.86
N LEU A 316 14.68 38.43 -24.66
CA LEU A 316 13.61 38.31 -23.67
C LEU A 316 13.82 39.27 -22.51
N ASP A 317 12.79 40.05 -22.22
CA ASP A 317 12.70 40.90 -21.05
C ASP A 317 12.42 40.05 -19.81
N GLU A 318 13.04 40.42 -18.69
CA GLU A 318 12.81 39.82 -17.38
C GLU A 318 11.90 40.74 -16.55
N VAL A 319 10.78 40.21 -16.06
CA VAL A 319 9.83 40.92 -15.21
C VAL A 319 9.78 40.25 -13.84
N ASP A 320 10.11 41.02 -12.81
CA ASP A 320 10.12 40.58 -11.41
C ASP A 320 8.81 40.97 -10.71
N PHE A 321 8.07 39.98 -10.18
CA PHE A 321 6.88 40.18 -9.38
C PHE A 321 7.19 39.90 -7.92
N GLY A 322 6.93 40.87 -7.04
CA GLY A 322 6.95 40.68 -5.59
C GLY A 322 5.53 40.53 -5.05
N LEU A 323 5.21 39.36 -4.51
CA LEU A 323 3.97 39.11 -3.78
C LEU A 323 4.28 39.24 -2.29
N LEU A 324 3.80 40.34 -1.70
CA LEU A 324 3.95 40.62 -0.28
C LEU A 324 2.89 39.86 0.51
N ALA A 325 3.30 39.21 1.61
CA ALA A 325 2.34 38.63 2.54
C ALA A 325 1.55 39.77 3.24
N PRO A 326 0.22 39.65 3.40
CA PRO A 326 -0.55 40.63 4.16
C PRO A 326 -0.06 40.67 5.62
N GLU A 327 0.04 41.87 6.19
CA GLU A 327 0.44 42.06 7.59
C GLU A 327 -0.52 41.33 8.53
N VAL A 328 0.06 40.69 9.55
CA VAL A 328 -0.66 39.84 10.51
C VAL A 328 -1.55 40.69 11.40
N GLY A 329 -2.86 40.66 11.17
CA GLY A 329 -3.83 41.01 12.21
C GLY A 329 -3.81 39.94 13.30
N ALA A 330 -3.41 40.30 14.52
CA ALA A 330 -3.31 39.40 15.69
C ALA A 330 -4.64 38.78 16.16
N ALA A 331 -5.72 38.87 15.39
CA ALA A 331 -7.06 38.46 15.79
C ALA A 331 -7.34 36.95 15.58
N ASP A 332 -6.76 36.34 14.54
CA ASP A 332 -7.12 34.96 14.12
C ASP A 332 -6.20 33.86 14.70
N LEU A 333 -5.28 34.21 15.61
CA LEU A 333 -4.34 33.26 16.22
C LEU A 333 -4.72 32.86 17.64
N ASN A 334 -5.83 33.34 18.20
CA ASN A 334 -6.21 33.02 19.58
C ASN A 334 -6.89 31.64 19.66
N VAL A 335 -6.28 30.74 20.42
CA VAL A 335 -6.76 29.39 20.71
C VAL A 335 -7.19 29.33 22.18
N PRO A 336 -8.37 28.76 22.50
CA PRO A 336 -8.81 28.62 23.88
C PRO A 336 -7.92 27.64 24.66
N VAL A 337 -7.50 28.04 25.85
CA VAL A 337 -6.64 27.22 26.73
C VAL A 337 -7.50 26.16 27.44
N PRO A 338 -7.19 24.86 27.28
CA PRO A 338 -7.94 23.78 27.94
C PRO A 338 -7.70 23.76 29.45
N ASN A 339 -8.60 23.10 30.20
CA ASN A 339 -8.43 22.89 31.63
C ASN A 339 -7.44 21.75 31.88
N LEU A 340 -6.33 22.05 32.56
CA LEU A 340 -5.25 21.12 32.86
C LEU A 340 -5.25 20.66 34.32
N ALA A 341 -6.20 21.12 35.14
CA ALA A 341 -6.25 20.78 36.56
C ALA A 341 -6.28 19.25 36.78
N ARG A 342 -5.51 18.77 37.77
CA ARG A 342 -5.37 17.34 38.14
C ARG A 342 -4.69 16.45 37.10
N LEU A 343 -4.26 16.97 35.97
CA LEU A 343 -3.45 16.22 35.01
C LEU A 343 -1.99 16.12 35.46
N THR A 344 -1.33 15.04 35.09
CA THR A 344 0.13 14.90 35.21
C THR A 344 0.83 15.74 34.15
N GLU A 345 2.10 16.08 34.36
CA GLU A 345 2.87 16.91 33.42
C GLU A 345 2.85 16.36 31.98
N GLY A 346 3.03 15.05 31.82
CA GLY A 346 2.98 14.40 30.50
C GLY A 346 1.62 14.55 29.80
N ALA A 347 0.52 14.35 30.54
CA ALA A 347 -0.82 14.51 30.00
C ALA A 347 -1.14 15.97 29.66
N ALA A 348 -0.75 16.91 30.53
CA ALA A 348 -0.92 18.34 30.28
C ALA A 348 -0.14 18.81 29.04
N ARG A 349 1.08 18.30 28.85
CA ARG A 349 1.92 18.59 27.68
C ARG A 349 1.28 18.09 26.39
N GLN A 350 0.75 16.87 26.38
CA GLN A 350 0.09 16.30 25.21
C GLN A 350 -1.17 17.07 24.81
N VAL A 351 -1.98 17.47 25.80
CA VAL A 351 -3.19 18.27 25.60
C VAL A 351 -2.84 19.64 25.01
N LEU A 352 -1.85 20.36 25.56
CA LEU A 352 -1.43 21.65 25.02
C LEU A 352 -0.82 21.54 23.61
N GLN A 353 -0.02 20.51 23.35
CA GLN A 353 0.57 20.28 22.03
C GLN A 353 -0.49 20.06 20.95
N SER A 354 -1.57 19.32 21.25
CA SER A 354 -2.69 19.12 20.32
C SER A 354 -3.39 20.43 19.92
N MET A 355 -3.32 21.46 20.79
CA MET A 355 -3.86 22.80 20.56
C MET A 355 -2.82 23.78 19.98
N GLY A 356 -1.61 23.32 19.68
CA GLY A 356 -0.51 24.16 19.19
C GLY A 356 0.05 25.11 20.26
N LEU A 357 -0.12 24.80 21.55
CA LEU A 357 0.39 25.58 22.69
C LEU A 357 1.59 24.87 23.33
N ARG A 358 2.45 25.63 24.01
CA ARG A 358 3.62 25.11 24.73
C ARG A 358 3.40 25.09 26.23
N LEU A 359 3.87 24.04 26.90
CA LEU A 359 3.84 23.93 28.36
C LEU A 359 5.12 24.52 28.96
N GLU A 360 4.97 25.42 29.92
CA GLU A 360 6.02 25.82 30.85
C GLU A 360 5.67 25.30 32.24
N ALA A 361 6.50 24.41 32.78
CA ALA A 361 6.25 23.77 34.06
C ALA A 361 6.89 24.56 35.20
N ALA A 362 6.12 24.83 36.24
CA ALA A 362 6.58 25.34 37.52
C ALA A 362 6.15 24.39 38.63
N VAL A 363 6.84 24.45 39.77
CA VAL A 363 6.58 23.59 40.92
C VAL A 363 6.10 24.44 42.10
N GLY A 364 5.07 23.97 42.81
CA GLY A 364 4.56 24.60 44.03
C GLY A 364 4.26 23.58 45.13
N SER A 365 4.13 24.05 46.36
CA SER A 365 3.78 23.20 47.51
C SER A 365 2.40 22.56 47.35
N VAL A 366 2.28 21.31 47.78
CA VAL A 366 1.03 20.54 47.73
C VAL A 366 -0.11 21.27 48.46
N GLN A 367 -1.24 21.47 47.76
CA GLN A 367 -2.49 22.00 48.33
C GLN A 367 -3.48 20.84 48.58
N GLU A 368 -4.43 21.02 49.51
CA GLU A 368 -5.43 20.00 49.85
C GLU A 368 -6.21 19.53 48.60
N GLY A 369 -6.24 18.21 48.37
CA GLY A 369 -6.95 17.59 47.25
C GLY A 369 -6.14 17.38 45.96
N PHE A 370 -4.84 17.70 45.95
CA PHE A 370 -3.93 17.41 44.84
C PHE A 370 -2.86 16.38 45.23
N VAL A 371 -2.55 15.47 44.31
CA VAL A 371 -1.45 14.51 44.46
C VAL A 371 -0.17 15.12 43.90
N SER A 372 0.99 14.81 44.51
CA SER A 372 2.30 15.21 43.97
C SER A 372 2.42 14.78 42.49
N GLY A 373 2.88 15.70 41.64
CA GLY A 373 2.93 15.58 40.18
C GLY A 373 1.69 16.05 39.43
N GLN A 374 0.62 16.49 40.10
CA GLN A 374 -0.60 17.00 39.45
C GLN A 374 -0.59 18.53 39.29
N ALA A 375 -1.12 19.00 38.15
CA ALA A 375 -1.31 20.42 37.88
C ALA A 375 -2.37 21.03 38.84
N MET A 376 -1.96 22.04 39.59
CA MET A 376 -2.79 22.80 40.53
C MET A 376 -3.29 24.11 39.92
N ARG A 377 -2.45 24.79 39.16
CA ARG A 377 -2.74 26.11 38.58
C ARG A 377 -2.22 26.21 37.17
N GLN A 378 -2.89 27.03 36.37
CA GLN A 378 -2.47 27.37 35.01
C GLN A 378 -2.64 28.88 34.76
N ALA A 379 -1.78 29.45 33.94
CA ALA A 379 -1.89 30.81 33.42
C ALA A 379 -1.56 30.79 31.91
N PRO A 380 -2.48 31.22 31.02
CA PRO A 380 -3.85 31.71 31.26
C PRO A 380 -4.80 30.68 31.90
N ALA A 381 -5.85 31.18 32.56
CA ALA A 381 -6.88 30.34 33.19
C ALA A 381 -7.61 29.46 32.17
N ALA A 382 -8.24 28.38 32.62
CA ALA A 382 -9.01 27.49 31.76
C ALA A 382 -10.12 28.28 31.02
N GLY A 383 -10.22 28.09 29.70
CA GLY A 383 -11.11 28.86 28.83
C GLY A 383 -10.59 30.26 28.45
N GLY A 384 -9.42 30.67 28.96
CA GLY A 384 -8.73 31.88 28.52
C GLY A 384 -8.22 31.75 27.08
N GLN A 385 -7.88 32.87 26.46
CA GLN A 385 -7.34 32.91 25.10
C GLN A 385 -5.81 32.98 25.14
N ALA A 386 -5.14 32.15 24.34
CA ALA A 386 -3.69 32.20 24.13
C ALA A 386 -3.38 32.22 22.63
N VAL A 387 -2.35 32.96 22.24
CA VAL A 387 -1.87 32.97 20.85
C VAL A 387 -1.35 31.57 20.50
N ARG A 388 -1.68 31.06 19.32
CA ARG A 388 -1.17 29.78 18.77
C ARG A 388 0.36 29.83 18.75
N GLY A 389 1.01 28.81 19.34
CA GLY A 389 2.45 28.78 19.59
C GLY A 389 2.91 29.44 20.90
N GLY A 390 1.98 30.07 21.63
CA GLY A 390 2.21 30.70 22.93
C GLY A 390 2.41 29.69 24.06
N THR A 391 2.86 30.20 25.19
CA THR A 391 3.23 29.39 26.36
C THR A 391 2.13 29.47 27.43
N VAL A 392 1.81 28.32 28.02
CA VAL A 392 0.93 28.19 29.18
C VAL A 392 1.77 27.74 30.37
N LEU A 393 1.84 28.59 31.39
CA LEU A 393 2.51 28.27 32.65
C LEU A 393 1.60 27.36 33.47
N VAL A 394 2.10 26.21 33.90
CA VAL A 394 1.37 25.23 34.72
C VAL A 394 2.17 24.93 35.98
N VAL A 395 1.55 25.12 37.14
CA VAL A 395 2.16 24.84 38.44
C VAL A 395 1.74 23.45 38.91
N PHE A 396 2.70 22.56 39.10
CA PHE A 396 2.51 21.19 39.59
C PHE A 396 2.76 21.10 41.09
N ALA A 397 1.97 20.28 41.79
CA ALA A 397 2.17 19.97 43.19
C ALA A 397 3.45 19.14 43.36
N GLN A 398 4.34 19.50 44.27
CA GLN A 398 5.49 18.66 44.62
C GLN A 398 5.64 18.50 46.12
#